data_AF-A0A2Z2HZK6-F1
#
_entry.id   AF-A0A2Z2HZK6-F1
#
_cell.length_a   1.000
_cell.length_b   1.000
_cell.length_c   1.000
_cell.angle_alpha   90.00
_cell.angle_beta   90.00
_cell.angle_gamma   90.00
#
_symmetry.space_group_name_H-M   'P 1'
#
loop_
_entity.id
_entity.type
_entity.pdbx_description
1 polymer ?
#
loop_
_entity_poly.entity_id
_entity_poly.type
_entity_poly.pdbx_seq_one_letter_code
_entity_poly.pdbx_strand_id
1 'polypeptide(L)'
;MLTNSTDTLSDRAGPWIAFARVFAGLLLLYEATVGGWWKLGSVSSGPNPDWVEPGAGGLGPFVGTEVQSVADRAIDEGTYGWFATLLEAVVLPVPEVWTALAMFAQVGAAIALIVGFWTRPAAAITVLYFLPVFHFGMIRTSPLFAVPIAFAFVANAGRYSGLDGYLWNRPDALGRITRALNAPVPIQRSWYPTIAAGFAVVAVYYLLTIPEMADTRVHLTALEMTVFAGLVAGGCSFVFYGREPTTVAADALRVFVGYRFLQEIVVRSEPGANALPGWADAEAQTAVFEGIAQAHVPPVAAIIELAILPAMGGWVVAFAIVQTAVGIALLVGYRTRIAGTAAVGYLTLLTALGLVRLAPLVFASAIVAATLAGRHASLDAIAGRTYHPPQLSPNVSVPAAVAGIALLGSAAALGIDPTAGYGDVAGSVSLVMIGFGLIALAIASSDRLEPAAHRLETSGSSASDD
;
A
#
# COMPACT_ATOMS: atom_id res chain seq x y z
N MET A 1 -26.39 -17.55 -24.30
CA MET A 1 -25.24 -16.89 -24.92
C MET A 1 -24.79 -15.67 -24.09
N LEU A 2 -24.33 -15.88 -22.85
CA LEU A 2 -23.90 -14.80 -21.95
C LEU A 2 -22.69 -15.20 -21.07
N THR A 3 -21.79 -16.05 -21.58
CA THR A 3 -20.68 -16.62 -20.80
C THR A 3 -19.28 -16.07 -21.15
N ASN A 4 -19.13 -15.18 -22.15
CA ASN A 4 -17.80 -14.71 -22.55
C ASN A 4 -17.33 -13.40 -21.89
N SER A 5 -18.17 -12.65 -21.18
CA SER A 5 -17.80 -11.32 -20.65
C SER A 5 -17.10 -11.35 -19.28
N THR A 6 -17.31 -12.39 -18.48
CA THR A 6 -16.70 -12.53 -17.15
C THR A 6 -15.24 -12.98 -17.21
N ASP A 7 -14.90 -13.88 -18.14
CA ASP A 7 -13.53 -14.39 -18.30
C ASP A 7 -12.57 -13.28 -18.73
N THR A 8 -12.96 -12.49 -19.75
CA THR A 8 -12.14 -11.36 -20.23
C THR A 8 -11.86 -10.28 -19.18
N LEU A 9 -12.67 -10.21 -18.13
CA LEU A 9 -12.56 -9.24 -17.05
C LEU A 9 -11.64 -9.72 -15.94
N SER A 10 -11.78 -10.98 -15.56
CA SER A 10 -10.84 -11.71 -14.71
C SER A 10 -9.41 -11.62 -15.26
N ASP A 11 -9.25 -11.91 -16.56
CA ASP A 11 -7.94 -12.01 -17.21
C ASP A 11 -7.20 -10.67 -17.26
N ARG A 12 -7.95 -9.58 -17.51
CA ARG A 12 -7.37 -8.22 -17.56
C ARG A 12 -7.15 -7.62 -16.18
N ALA A 13 -7.83 -8.11 -15.14
CA ALA A 13 -7.67 -7.62 -13.78
C ALA A 13 -6.45 -8.23 -13.08
N GLY A 14 -6.13 -9.49 -13.39
CA GLY A 14 -5.06 -10.26 -12.75
C GLY A 14 -3.71 -9.53 -12.66
N PRO A 15 -3.16 -8.99 -13.76
CA PRO A 15 -1.90 -8.24 -13.74
C PRO A 15 -1.88 -7.08 -12.74
N TRP A 16 -2.97 -6.32 -12.63
CA TRP A 16 -3.04 -5.17 -11.74
C TRP A 16 -3.17 -5.57 -10.26
N ILE A 17 -3.84 -6.69 -9.99
CA ILE A 17 -3.90 -7.30 -8.65
C ILE A 17 -2.49 -7.78 -8.24
N ALA A 18 -1.77 -8.44 -9.15
CA ALA A 18 -0.40 -8.86 -8.93
C ALA A 18 0.54 -7.67 -8.67
N PHE A 19 0.40 -6.60 -9.46
CA PHE A 19 1.15 -5.36 -9.27
C PHE A 19 1.00 -4.85 -7.83
N ALA A 20 -0.24 -4.67 -7.37
CA ALA A 20 -0.52 -4.12 -6.04
C ALA A 20 0.07 -4.99 -4.93
N ARG A 21 -0.06 -6.31 -5.06
CA ARG A 21 0.52 -7.30 -4.13
C ARG A 21 2.05 -7.18 -4.06
N VAL A 22 2.72 -7.23 -5.21
CA VAL A 22 4.19 -7.23 -5.28
C VAL A 22 4.74 -5.91 -4.75
N PHE A 23 4.16 -4.79 -5.17
CA PHE A 23 4.58 -3.47 -4.72
C PHE A 23 4.41 -3.30 -3.20
N ALA A 24 3.28 -3.74 -2.63
CA ALA A 24 3.08 -3.71 -1.18
C ALA A 24 4.11 -4.58 -0.43
N GLY A 25 4.46 -5.76 -0.97
CA GLY A 25 5.50 -6.61 -0.39
C GLY A 25 6.90 -5.97 -0.45
N LEU A 26 7.25 -5.32 -1.56
CA LEU A 26 8.52 -4.59 -1.69
C LEU A 26 8.62 -3.42 -0.71
N LEU A 27 7.52 -2.66 -0.54
CA LEU A 27 7.45 -1.57 0.43
C LEU A 27 7.61 -2.07 1.88
N LEU A 28 6.98 -3.19 2.26
CA LEU A 28 7.15 -3.79 3.59
C LEU A 28 8.60 -4.21 3.85
N LEU A 29 9.24 -4.79 2.84
CA LEU A 29 10.64 -5.22 2.93
C LEU A 29 11.58 -4.02 3.04
N TYR A 30 11.31 -2.94 2.30
CA TYR A 30 12.06 -1.70 2.41
C TYR A 30 11.97 -1.10 3.81
N GLU A 31 10.76 -1.00 4.39
CA GLU A 31 10.62 -0.48 5.75
C GLU A 31 11.42 -1.29 6.78
N ALA A 32 11.51 -2.62 6.62
CA ALA A 32 12.30 -3.47 7.51
C ALA A 32 13.83 -3.32 7.33
N THR A 33 14.29 -2.96 6.13
CA THR A 33 15.72 -3.02 5.76
C THR A 33 16.40 -1.66 5.71
N VAL A 34 15.65 -0.58 5.44
CA VAL A 34 16.20 0.77 5.23
C VAL A 34 15.24 1.87 5.71
N GLY A 35 13.93 1.63 5.66
CA GLY A 35 12.93 2.65 5.96
C GLY A 35 12.80 2.99 7.44
N GLY A 36 11.68 3.60 7.84
CA GLY A 36 11.49 4.15 9.18
C GLY A 36 11.45 3.11 10.30
N TRP A 37 11.57 1.83 9.96
CA TRP A 37 11.56 0.66 10.83
C TRP A 37 12.82 -0.17 10.57
N TRP A 38 13.96 0.48 10.37
CA TRP A 38 15.23 -0.13 10.07
C TRP A 38 15.60 -1.21 11.10
N LYS A 39 15.13 -2.45 10.90
CA LYS A 39 15.24 -3.58 11.81
C LYS A 39 16.39 -4.49 11.41
N LEU A 40 16.52 -4.74 10.11
CA LEU A 40 17.44 -5.75 9.62
C LEU A 40 18.80 -5.21 9.21
N GLY A 41 18.89 -3.95 8.80
CA GLY A 41 20.04 -3.53 8.02
C GLY A 41 19.83 -3.66 6.51
N SER A 42 20.79 -3.10 5.78
CA SER A 42 20.88 -3.17 4.33
C SER A 42 22.29 -3.59 3.91
N VAL A 43 22.48 -3.88 2.63
CA VAL A 43 23.80 -4.21 2.08
C VAL A 43 24.80 -3.08 2.29
N SER A 44 24.35 -1.82 2.25
CA SER A 44 25.18 -0.64 2.43
C SER A 44 25.40 -0.27 3.90
N SER A 45 24.38 -0.42 4.75
CA SER A 45 24.45 -0.05 6.17
C SER A 45 25.00 -1.16 7.08
N GLY A 46 25.05 -2.41 6.60
CA GLY A 46 25.24 -3.58 7.46
C GLY A 46 24.00 -3.86 8.34
N PRO A 47 24.03 -4.95 9.14
CA PRO A 47 22.94 -5.30 10.06
C PRO A 47 22.74 -4.21 11.11
N ASN A 48 21.49 -3.94 11.49
CA ASN A 48 21.22 -3.01 12.59
C ASN A 48 21.65 -3.67 13.93
N PRO A 49 22.65 -3.13 14.63
CA PRO A 49 23.18 -3.73 15.87
C PRO A 49 22.18 -3.72 17.04
N ASP A 50 21.18 -2.83 17.02
CA ASP A 50 20.15 -2.77 18.06
C ASP A 50 19.16 -3.94 17.95
N TRP A 51 19.01 -4.47 16.74
CA TRP A 51 18.02 -5.48 16.39
C TRP A 51 18.61 -6.86 16.11
N VAL A 52 19.82 -6.92 15.58
CA VAL A 52 20.52 -8.14 15.18
C VAL A 52 21.93 -8.11 15.75
N GLU A 53 22.29 -9.14 16.52
CA GLU A 53 23.62 -9.23 17.12
C GLU A 53 24.69 -9.49 16.04
N PRO A 54 25.66 -8.56 15.84
CA PRO A 54 26.69 -8.73 14.81
C PRO A 54 27.56 -9.97 15.10
N GLY A 55 27.54 -10.95 14.20
CA GLY A 55 28.40 -12.14 14.26
C GLY A 55 27.80 -13.39 14.94
N ALA A 56 26.72 -13.25 15.71
CA ALA A 56 26.03 -14.38 16.35
C ALA A 56 24.71 -14.79 15.66
N GLY A 57 24.16 -13.91 14.81
CA GLY A 57 22.89 -14.15 14.10
C GLY A 57 21.65 -14.18 15.00
N GLY A 58 21.81 -13.82 16.28
CA GLY A 58 20.73 -13.70 17.26
C GLY A 58 20.04 -12.33 17.23
N LEU A 59 18.99 -12.21 18.04
CA LEU A 59 18.34 -10.93 18.33
C LEU A 59 19.31 -10.03 19.11
N GLY A 60 19.39 -8.76 18.73
CA GLY A 60 20.23 -7.77 19.39
C GLY A 60 19.80 -7.48 20.83
N PRO A 61 20.68 -6.87 21.64
CA PRO A 61 20.44 -6.63 23.07
C PRO A 61 19.30 -5.63 23.34
N PHE A 62 18.85 -4.87 22.33
CA PHE A 62 17.85 -3.81 22.46
C PHE A 62 16.51 -4.11 21.78
N VAL A 63 16.29 -5.36 21.34
CA VAL A 63 15.08 -5.76 20.59
C VAL A 63 13.76 -5.45 21.32
N GLY A 64 13.72 -5.30 22.65
CA GLY A 64 12.52 -4.85 23.38
C GLY A 64 12.38 -3.33 23.55
N THR A 65 13.48 -2.59 23.44
CA THR A 65 13.57 -1.21 23.94
C THR A 65 12.74 -0.22 23.12
N GLU A 66 12.68 -0.40 21.80
CA GLU A 66 11.90 0.48 20.92
C GLU A 66 10.39 0.26 21.09
N VAL A 67 9.94 -1.00 21.22
CA VAL A 67 8.52 -1.28 21.47
C VAL A 67 8.10 -0.79 22.84
N GLN A 68 8.96 -0.96 23.85
CA GLN A 68 8.71 -0.41 25.18
C GLN A 68 8.63 1.12 25.14
N SER A 69 9.61 1.81 24.53
CA SER A 69 9.64 3.27 24.48
C SER A 69 8.44 3.87 23.73
N VAL A 70 8.01 3.23 22.63
CA VAL A 70 6.84 3.66 21.86
C VAL A 70 5.55 3.37 22.61
N ALA A 71 5.46 2.24 23.32
CA ALA A 71 4.30 1.89 24.12
C ALA A 71 4.13 2.84 25.32
N ASP A 72 5.21 3.09 26.07
CA ASP A 72 5.23 4.01 27.21
C ASP A 72 4.83 5.42 26.75
N ARG A 73 5.43 5.90 25.65
CA ARG A 73 5.05 7.19 25.05
C ARG A 73 3.58 7.23 24.65
N ALA A 74 3.05 6.19 24.02
CA ALA A 74 1.64 6.18 23.60
C ALA A 74 0.67 6.19 24.80
N ILE A 75 1.07 5.60 25.94
CA ILE A 75 0.30 5.65 27.18
C ILE A 75 0.38 7.05 27.78
N ASP A 76 1.59 7.62 27.89
CA ASP A 76 1.84 8.94 28.47
C ASP A 76 1.20 10.09 27.68
N GLU A 77 1.26 10.02 26.33
CA GLU A 77 0.66 11.01 25.41
C GLU A 77 -0.88 10.86 25.31
N GLY A 78 -1.43 9.78 25.83
CA GLY A 78 -2.88 9.51 25.84
C GLY A 78 -3.36 8.80 24.56
N THR A 79 -3.41 7.47 24.61
CA THR A 79 -4.06 6.61 23.59
C THR A 79 -5.45 6.12 24.05
N TYR A 80 -6.11 5.31 23.23
CA TYR A 80 -7.41 4.71 23.57
C TYR A 80 -7.30 3.79 24.79
N GLY A 81 -8.21 3.92 25.77
CA GLY A 81 -8.10 3.19 27.04
C GLY A 81 -8.03 1.66 26.91
N TRP A 82 -8.74 1.07 25.95
CA TRP A 82 -8.64 -0.37 25.66
C TRP A 82 -7.28 -0.76 25.08
N PHE A 83 -6.65 0.14 24.31
CA PHE A 83 -5.34 -0.09 23.73
C PHE A 83 -4.24 0.08 24.77
N ALA A 84 -4.33 1.11 25.63
CA ALA A 84 -3.45 1.24 26.79
C ALA A 84 -3.48 -0.04 27.66
N THR A 85 -4.69 -0.57 27.92
CA THR A 85 -4.84 -1.83 28.66
C THR A 85 -4.14 -3.00 27.95
N LEU A 86 -4.23 -3.09 26.62
CA LEU A 86 -3.52 -4.12 25.83
C LEU A 86 -2.00 -3.95 25.96
N LEU A 87 -1.49 -2.71 25.88
CA LEU A 87 -0.06 -2.44 26.01
C LEU A 87 0.45 -2.84 27.38
N GLU A 88 -0.20 -2.38 28.45
CA GLU A 88 0.19 -2.64 29.84
C GLU A 88 0.07 -4.13 30.22
N ALA A 89 -1.00 -4.80 29.83
CA ALA A 89 -1.29 -6.16 30.28
C ALA A 89 -0.65 -7.25 29.41
N VAL A 90 -0.32 -6.96 28.15
CA VAL A 90 0.09 -7.99 27.17
C VAL A 90 1.42 -7.67 26.51
N VAL A 91 1.68 -6.41 26.12
CA VAL A 91 2.88 -6.05 25.36
C VAL A 91 4.07 -5.76 26.27
N LEU A 92 3.92 -4.81 27.20
CA LEU A 92 4.96 -4.36 28.13
C LEU A 92 5.52 -5.45 29.07
N PRO A 93 4.79 -6.53 29.43
CA PRO A 93 5.37 -7.62 30.20
C PRO A 93 6.43 -8.44 29.45
N VAL A 94 6.40 -8.44 28.11
CA VAL A 94 7.29 -9.25 27.25
C VAL A 94 7.61 -8.54 25.91
N PRO A 95 8.16 -7.31 25.93
CA PRO A 95 8.29 -6.48 24.73
C PRO A 95 9.21 -7.10 23.67
N GLU A 96 10.26 -7.85 24.07
CA GLU A 96 11.18 -8.51 23.15
C GLU A 96 10.47 -9.56 22.28
N VAL A 97 9.54 -10.31 22.88
CA VAL A 97 8.77 -11.35 22.17
C VAL A 97 7.89 -10.70 21.10
N TRP A 98 7.18 -9.63 21.46
CA TRP A 98 6.34 -8.90 20.52
C TRP A 98 7.15 -8.26 19.40
N THR A 99 8.33 -7.73 19.71
CA THR A 99 9.21 -7.19 18.69
C THR A 99 9.71 -8.25 17.72
N ALA A 100 10.15 -9.41 18.23
CA ALA A 100 10.61 -10.51 17.40
C ALA A 100 9.49 -11.01 16.48
N LEU A 101 8.29 -11.22 17.04
CA LEU A 101 7.11 -11.62 16.28
C LEU A 101 6.76 -10.59 15.20
N ALA A 102 6.78 -9.31 15.53
CA ALA A 102 6.53 -8.21 14.60
C ALA A 102 7.54 -8.18 13.45
N MET A 103 8.83 -8.42 13.73
CA MET A 103 9.87 -8.52 12.71
C MET A 103 9.66 -9.72 11.78
N PHE A 104 9.47 -10.92 12.34
CA PHE A 104 9.25 -12.14 11.54
C PHE A 104 7.96 -12.05 10.73
N ALA A 105 6.89 -11.50 11.31
CA ALA A 105 5.63 -11.28 10.61
C ALA A 105 5.81 -10.32 9.42
N GLN A 106 6.46 -9.17 9.62
CA GLN A 106 6.70 -8.20 8.55
C GLN A 106 7.54 -8.79 7.41
N VAL A 107 8.69 -9.41 7.73
CA VAL A 107 9.62 -9.96 6.72
C VAL A 107 9.00 -11.17 6.02
N GLY A 108 8.44 -12.10 6.78
CA GLY A 108 7.78 -13.29 6.25
C GLY A 108 6.60 -12.92 5.34
N ALA A 109 5.77 -11.97 5.77
CA ALA A 109 4.66 -11.51 4.94
C ALA A 109 5.11 -10.70 3.72
N ALA A 110 6.17 -9.89 3.82
CA ALA A 110 6.73 -9.18 2.68
C ALA A 110 7.18 -10.16 1.58
N ILE A 111 7.96 -11.19 1.94
CA ILE A 111 8.41 -12.22 1.01
C ILE A 111 7.22 -13.01 0.46
N ALA A 112 6.29 -13.41 1.31
CA ALA A 112 5.07 -14.11 0.93
C ALA A 112 4.23 -13.30 -0.07
N LEU A 113 4.09 -11.99 0.13
CA LEU A 113 3.40 -11.10 -0.81
C LEU A 113 4.17 -10.97 -2.13
N ILE A 114 5.49 -10.78 -2.13
CA ILE A 114 6.29 -10.66 -3.36
C ILE A 114 6.19 -11.94 -4.22
N VAL A 115 6.43 -13.10 -3.60
CA VAL A 115 6.40 -14.40 -4.29
C VAL A 115 4.97 -14.86 -4.59
N GLY A 116 4.00 -14.41 -3.78
CA GLY A 116 2.60 -14.81 -3.87
C GLY A 116 2.39 -16.20 -3.29
N PHE A 117 2.97 -16.45 -2.11
CA PHE A 117 2.88 -17.72 -1.39
C PHE A 117 2.07 -17.53 -0.12
N TRP A 118 0.96 -18.26 0.01
CA TRP A 118 -0.02 -18.11 1.09
C TRP A 118 -0.39 -16.64 1.31
N THR A 119 -0.73 -15.99 0.21
CA THR A 119 -0.92 -14.53 0.12
C THR A 119 -2.04 -14.06 1.05
N ARG A 120 -3.13 -14.82 1.21
CA ARG A 120 -4.21 -14.42 2.13
C ARG A 120 -3.79 -14.50 3.60
N PRO A 121 -3.22 -15.61 4.10
CA PRO A 121 -2.64 -15.63 5.44
C PRO A 121 -1.62 -14.52 5.68
N ALA A 122 -0.69 -14.32 4.74
CA ALA A 122 0.32 -13.27 4.83
C ALA A 122 -0.34 -11.88 4.93
N ALA A 123 -1.30 -11.58 4.06
CA ALA A 123 -2.01 -10.30 4.09
C ALA A 123 -2.83 -10.12 5.37
N ALA A 124 -3.48 -11.17 5.89
CA ALA A 124 -4.23 -11.12 7.14
C ALA A 124 -3.30 -10.83 8.34
N ILE A 125 -2.18 -11.55 8.43
CA ILE A 125 -1.15 -11.32 9.47
C ILE A 125 -0.65 -9.88 9.39
N THR A 126 -0.40 -9.35 8.19
CA THR A 126 0.11 -7.99 8.05
C THR A 126 -0.93 -6.92 8.39
N VAL A 127 -2.20 -7.12 8.02
CA VAL A 127 -3.28 -6.20 8.44
C VAL A 127 -3.40 -6.19 9.97
N LEU A 128 -3.30 -7.36 10.62
CA LEU A 128 -3.28 -7.46 12.08
C LEU A 128 -2.04 -6.79 12.70
N TYR A 129 -0.87 -6.96 12.08
CA TYR A 129 0.37 -6.30 12.47
C TYR A 129 0.21 -4.77 12.47
N PHE A 130 -0.49 -4.21 11.50
CA PHE A 130 -0.70 -2.76 11.41
C PHE A 130 -1.75 -2.22 12.40
N LEU A 131 -2.61 -3.07 12.98
CA LEU A 131 -3.59 -2.60 13.97
C LEU A 131 -2.92 -1.90 15.17
N PRO A 132 -1.96 -2.51 15.90
CA PRO A 132 -1.23 -1.81 16.95
C PRO A 132 -0.52 -0.54 16.45
N VAL A 133 0.04 -0.59 15.24
CA VAL A 133 0.76 0.55 14.63
C VAL A 133 -0.11 1.79 14.52
N PHE A 134 -1.39 1.61 14.17
CA PHE A 134 -2.33 2.73 14.10
C PHE A 134 -2.53 3.37 15.48
N HIS A 135 -2.63 2.53 16.51
CA HIS A 135 -3.01 2.96 17.86
C HIS A 135 -1.81 3.43 18.70
N PHE A 136 -0.57 3.17 18.26
CA PHE A 136 0.63 3.77 18.83
C PHE A 136 0.74 5.28 18.57
N GLY A 137 -0.14 5.90 17.77
CA GLY A 137 -0.09 7.33 17.48
C GLY A 137 1.15 7.76 16.69
N MET A 138 1.96 6.80 16.24
CA MET A 138 3.15 7.02 15.42
C MET A 138 2.72 7.40 14.01
N ILE A 139 2.40 8.69 13.78
CA ILE A 139 2.16 9.28 12.43
C ILE A 139 3.22 8.85 11.42
N ARG A 140 4.44 8.52 11.90
CA ARG A 140 5.51 8.04 11.03
C ARG A 140 5.01 6.84 10.20
N THR A 141 4.25 5.89 10.73
CA THR A 141 3.89 4.69 9.97
C THR A 141 2.46 4.76 9.49
N SER A 142 2.32 5.22 8.27
CA SER A 142 1.00 5.56 7.74
C SER A 142 0.11 4.32 7.59
N PRO A 143 -1.14 4.36 8.10
CA PRO A 143 -2.14 3.31 7.89
C PRO A 143 -2.39 2.90 6.44
N LEU A 144 -1.98 3.76 5.52
CA LEU A 144 -1.98 3.55 4.08
C LEU A 144 -1.21 2.28 3.64
N PHE A 145 -0.21 1.80 4.41
CA PHE A 145 0.47 0.53 4.09
C PHE A 145 -0.47 -0.68 4.13
N ALA A 146 -1.40 -0.71 5.08
CA ALA A 146 -2.31 -1.84 5.24
C ALA A 146 -3.37 -1.89 4.14
N VAL A 147 -3.60 -0.79 3.44
CA VAL A 147 -4.69 -0.62 2.47
C VAL A 147 -4.50 -1.48 1.21
N PRO A 148 -3.38 -1.40 0.46
CA PRO A 148 -3.14 -2.30 -0.67
C PRO A 148 -3.01 -3.77 -0.23
N ILE A 149 -2.61 -4.03 1.01
CA ILE A 149 -2.51 -5.38 1.58
C ILE A 149 -3.90 -5.96 1.86
N ALA A 150 -4.81 -5.17 2.44
CA ALA A 150 -6.20 -5.54 2.64
C ALA A 150 -6.89 -5.82 1.30
N PHE A 151 -6.57 -5.03 0.25
CA PHE A 151 -7.01 -5.34 -1.10
C PHE A 151 -6.46 -6.68 -1.60
N ALA A 152 -5.16 -6.95 -1.43
CA ALA A 152 -4.56 -8.23 -1.80
C ALA A 152 -5.21 -9.43 -1.08
N PHE A 153 -5.62 -9.25 0.19
CA PHE A 153 -6.39 -10.24 0.95
C PHE A 153 -7.77 -10.51 0.33
N VAL A 154 -8.53 -9.45 0.01
CA VAL A 154 -9.88 -9.58 -0.56
C VAL A 154 -9.81 -10.19 -1.96
N ALA A 155 -8.88 -9.70 -2.79
CA ALA A 155 -8.69 -10.13 -4.17
C ALA A 155 -8.09 -11.53 -4.31
N ASN A 156 -7.59 -12.13 -3.23
CA ASN A 156 -6.81 -13.38 -3.28
C ASN A 156 -5.63 -13.29 -4.25
N ALA A 157 -4.83 -12.24 -4.08
CA ALA A 157 -3.86 -11.79 -5.08
C ALA A 157 -2.79 -12.82 -5.46
N GLY A 158 -2.55 -13.85 -4.63
CA GLY A 158 -1.58 -14.91 -4.91
C GLY A 158 -1.97 -15.79 -6.10
N ARG A 159 -3.26 -15.91 -6.40
CA ARG A 159 -3.73 -16.65 -7.58
C ARG A 159 -3.32 -15.98 -8.89
N TYR A 160 -3.11 -14.66 -8.85
CA TYR A 160 -2.74 -13.87 -10.00
C TYR A 160 -1.22 -13.69 -9.99
N SER A 161 -0.56 -14.49 -10.82
CA SER A 161 0.89 -14.48 -11.06
C SER A 161 1.78 -14.76 -9.83
N GLY A 162 1.34 -15.62 -8.91
CA GLY A 162 2.08 -16.01 -7.70
C GLY A 162 2.26 -17.53 -7.56
N LEU A 163 3.09 -17.95 -6.60
CA LEU A 163 3.31 -19.36 -6.28
C LEU A 163 2.01 -20.07 -5.87
N ASP A 164 1.08 -19.35 -5.24
CA ASP A 164 -0.26 -19.82 -4.91
C ASP A 164 -1.01 -20.30 -6.14
N GLY A 165 -0.94 -19.59 -7.28
CA GLY A 165 -1.57 -20.02 -8.53
C GLY A 165 -1.00 -21.35 -9.06
N TYR A 166 0.32 -21.55 -8.95
CA TYR A 166 0.97 -22.80 -9.32
C TYR A 166 0.58 -23.96 -8.37
N LEU A 167 0.67 -23.72 -7.06
CA LEU A 167 0.36 -24.72 -6.03
C LEU A 167 -1.12 -25.07 -6.00
N TRP A 168 -2.01 -24.13 -6.32
CA TRP A 168 -3.46 -24.32 -6.34
C TRP A 168 -3.89 -25.49 -7.24
N ASN A 169 -3.14 -25.74 -8.32
CA ASN A 169 -3.45 -26.78 -9.31
C ASN A 169 -2.81 -28.14 -8.97
N ARG A 170 -2.01 -28.23 -7.91
CA ARG A 170 -1.39 -29.51 -7.54
C ARG A 170 -2.44 -30.46 -6.94
N PRO A 171 -2.42 -31.75 -7.31
CA PRO A 171 -3.33 -32.76 -6.75
C PRO A 171 -2.89 -33.24 -5.35
N ASP A 172 -1.65 -32.97 -4.97
CA ASP A 172 -1.01 -33.45 -3.74
C ASP A 172 -1.47 -32.71 -2.46
N ALA A 173 -0.88 -33.09 -1.33
CA ALA A 173 -1.17 -32.48 -0.02
C ALA A 173 -0.87 -30.98 0.01
N LEU A 174 0.22 -30.54 -0.65
CA LEU A 174 0.59 -29.12 -0.73
C LEU A 174 -0.46 -28.31 -1.49
N GLY A 175 -0.99 -28.84 -2.58
CA GLY A 175 -2.10 -28.21 -3.29
C GLY A 175 -3.37 -28.13 -2.44
N ARG A 176 -3.73 -29.20 -1.70
CA ARG A 176 -4.87 -29.18 -0.78
C ARG A 176 -4.72 -28.14 0.33
N ILE A 177 -3.55 -28.07 0.96
CA ILE A 177 -3.25 -27.09 2.02
C ILE A 177 -3.33 -25.66 1.46
N THR A 178 -2.72 -25.42 0.30
CA THR A 178 -2.77 -24.10 -0.36
C THR A 178 -4.21 -23.70 -0.66
N ARG A 179 -5.05 -24.65 -1.12
CA ARG A 179 -6.46 -24.41 -1.35
C ARG A 179 -7.22 -24.05 -0.08
N ALA A 180 -6.96 -24.75 1.01
CA ALA A 180 -7.57 -24.50 2.31
C ALA A 180 -7.15 -23.13 2.89
N LEU A 181 -5.85 -22.82 2.89
CA LEU A 181 -5.31 -21.59 3.46
C LEU A 181 -5.69 -20.33 2.68
N ASN A 182 -5.78 -20.42 1.35
CA ASN A 182 -6.19 -19.29 0.49
C ASN A 182 -7.68 -19.32 0.12
N ALA A 183 -8.46 -20.22 0.69
CA ALA A 183 -9.91 -20.21 0.50
C ALA A 183 -10.48 -18.86 0.99
N PRO A 184 -11.43 -18.25 0.27
CA PRO A 184 -12.18 -17.14 0.83
C PRO A 184 -12.82 -17.58 2.13
N VAL A 185 -12.67 -16.78 3.19
CA VAL A 185 -13.40 -16.98 4.44
C VAL A 185 -14.88 -17.03 4.07
N PRO A 186 -15.58 -18.16 4.30
CA PRO A 186 -16.96 -18.31 3.90
C PRO A 186 -17.84 -17.49 4.84
N ILE A 187 -17.91 -16.18 4.61
CA ILE A 187 -18.84 -15.29 5.30
C ILE A 187 -20.21 -15.57 4.71
N GLN A 188 -21.11 -16.14 5.51
CA GLN A 188 -22.49 -16.35 5.10
C GLN A 188 -23.11 -15.01 4.73
N ARG A 189 -23.90 -14.96 3.64
CA ARG A 189 -24.47 -13.72 3.14
C ARG A 189 -25.29 -12.97 4.21
N SER A 190 -25.94 -13.70 5.11
CA SER A 190 -26.72 -13.18 6.24
C SER A 190 -25.88 -12.43 7.29
N TRP A 191 -24.55 -12.60 7.31
CA TRP A 191 -23.68 -11.94 8.28
C TRP A 191 -23.22 -10.55 7.81
N TYR A 192 -23.24 -10.26 6.49
CA TYR A 192 -22.78 -8.97 5.97
C TYR A 192 -23.52 -7.77 6.58
N PRO A 193 -24.85 -7.78 6.79
CA PRO A 193 -25.53 -6.67 7.46
C PRO A 193 -25.03 -6.44 8.88
N THR A 194 -24.81 -7.51 9.66
CA THR A 194 -24.28 -7.42 11.03
C THR A 194 -22.85 -6.90 11.03
N ILE A 195 -22.00 -7.38 10.11
CA ILE A 195 -20.63 -6.89 9.96
C ILE A 195 -20.63 -5.42 9.56
N ALA A 196 -21.49 -5.02 8.61
CA ALA A 196 -21.63 -3.63 8.18
C ALA A 196 -22.05 -2.72 9.34
N ALA A 197 -23.05 -3.14 10.13
CA ALA A 197 -23.48 -2.41 11.31
C ALA A 197 -22.36 -2.30 12.36
N GLY A 198 -21.61 -3.38 12.61
CA GLY A 198 -20.46 -3.38 13.52
C GLY A 198 -19.40 -2.38 13.10
N PHE A 199 -18.99 -2.39 11.82
CA PHE A 199 -18.02 -1.41 11.31
C PHE A 199 -18.56 0.02 11.27
N ALA A 200 -19.87 0.22 11.05
CA ALA A 200 -20.47 1.55 11.17
C ALA A 200 -20.40 2.09 12.61
N VAL A 201 -20.65 1.24 13.61
CA VAL A 201 -20.48 1.60 15.03
C VAL A 201 -19.01 1.93 15.33
N VAL A 202 -18.06 1.13 14.83
CA VAL A 202 -16.62 1.42 14.97
C VAL A 202 -16.24 2.75 14.33
N ALA A 203 -16.79 3.07 13.15
CA ALA A 203 -16.56 4.36 12.50
C ALA A 203 -17.06 5.53 13.37
N VAL A 204 -18.28 5.41 13.92
CA VAL A 204 -18.86 6.41 14.82
C VAL A 204 -18.04 6.53 16.10
N TYR A 205 -17.57 5.42 16.68
CA TYR A 205 -16.71 5.43 17.85
C TYR A 205 -15.45 6.28 17.62
N TYR A 206 -14.68 6.01 16.56
CA TYR A 206 -13.47 6.79 16.29
C TYR A 206 -13.78 8.26 16.01
N LEU A 207 -14.86 8.56 15.29
CA LEU A 207 -15.28 9.92 15.03
C LEU A 207 -15.59 10.68 16.33
N LEU A 208 -16.29 10.03 17.27
CA LEU A 208 -16.66 10.63 18.55
C LEU A 208 -15.48 10.74 19.53
N THR A 209 -14.41 9.96 19.36
CA THR A 209 -13.20 10.09 20.20
C THR A 209 -12.32 11.28 19.84
N ILE A 210 -12.45 11.85 18.62
CA ILE A 210 -11.59 12.95 18.17
C ILE A 210 -11.59 14.15 19.16
N PRO A 211 -12.74 14.67 19.64
CA PRO A 211 -12.75 15.82 20.54
C PRO A 211 -12.14 15.56 21.91
N GLU A 212 -12.05 14.30 22.35
CA GLU A 212 -11.54 13.92 23.67
C GLU A 212 -10.02 13.76 23.69
N MET A 213 -9.38 13.63 22.53
CA MET A 213 -7.93 13.46 22.42
C MET A 213 -7.25 14.83 22.45
N ALA A 214 -6.15 14.94 23.21
CA ALA A 214 -5.38 16.18 23.31
C ALA A 214 -4.38 16.37 22.16
N ASP A 215 -3.91 15.26 21.56
CA ASP A 215 -2.88 15.27 20.53
C ASP A 215 -3.48 15.17 19.11
N THR A 216 -3.11 16.13 18.25
CA THR A 216 -3.40 16.18 16.81
C THR A 216 -3.05 14.87 16.09
N ARG A 217 -2.05 14.13 16.58
CA ARG A 217 -1.66 12.84 15.98
C ARG A 217 -2.72 11.76 16.13
N VAL A 218 -3.29 11.67 17.32
CA VAL A 218 -4.35 10.69 17.60
C VAL A 218 -5.64 11.07 16.85
N HIS A 219 -5.88 12.37 16.63
CA HIS A 219 -6.99 12.85 15.77
C HIS A 219 -6.88 12.32 14.35
N LEU A 220 -5.70 12.38 13.74
CA LEU A 220 -5.49 11.94 12.36
C LEU A 220 -5.69 10.43 12.23
N THR A 221 -5.17 9.64 13.17
CA THR A 221 -5.45 8.20 13.22
C THR A 221 -6.94 7.92 13.37
N ALA A 222 -7.63 8.60 14.30
CA ALA A 222 -9.06 8.41 14.52
C ALA A 222 -9.88 8.73 13.27
N LEU A 223 -9.53 9.81 12.55
CA LEU A 223 -10.16 10.17 11.29
C LEU A 223 -9.94 9.08 10.22
N GLU A 224 -8.72 8.57 10.09
CA GLU A 224 -8.41 7.49 9.14
C GLU A 224 -9.15 6.18 9.49
N MET A 225 -9.22 5.81 10.78
CA MET A 225 -9.99 4.65 11.23
C MET A 225 -11.49 4.82 10.98
N THR A 226 -12.02 6.04 11.16
CA THR A 226 -13.40 6.39 10.82
C THR A 226 -13.68 6.12 9.34
N VAL A 227 -12.80 6.61 8.46
CA VAL A 227 -12.92 6.42 7.01
C VAL A 227 -12.81 4.95 6.64
N PHE A 228 -11.82 4.22 7.15
CA PHE A 228 -11.67 2.79 6.85
C PHE A 228 -12.86 1.97 7.30
N ALA A 229 -13.32 2.16 8.53
CA ALA A 229 -14.48 1.45 9.05
C ALA A 229 -15.75 1.79 8.25
N GLY A 230 -15.94 3.06 7.86
CA GLY A 230 -17.04 3.46 6.97
C GLY A 230 -16.98 2.82 5.58
N LEU A 231 -15.79 2.75 4.98
CA LEU A 231 -15.58 2.09 3.68
C LEU A 231 -15.83 0.59 3.75
N VAL A 232 -15.41 -0.08 4.83
CA VAL A 232 -15.69 -1.51 5.06
C VAL A 232 -17.19 -1.74 5.25
N ALA A 233 -17.87 -0.90 6.04
CA ALA A 233 -19.32 -0.99 6.25
C ALA A 233 -20.10 -0.83 4.93
N GLY A 234 -19.74 0.19 4.13
CA GLY A 234 -20.31 0.38 2.79
C GLY A 234 -20.02 -0.81 1.87
N GLY A 235 -18.78 -1.32 1.89
CA GLY A 235 -18.37 -2.48 1.10
C GLY A 235 -19.15 -3.75 1.45
N CYS A 236 -19.31 -4.06 2.73
CA CYS A 236 -20.14 -5.18 3.20
C CYS A 236 -21.60 -5.04 2.73
N SER A 237 -22.13 -3.82 2.71
CA SER A 237 -23.47 -3.54 2.19
C SER A 237 -23.57 -3.85 0.69
N PHE A 238 -22.59 -3.43 -0.12
CA PHE A 238 -22.56 -3.77 -1.55
C PHE A 238 -22.46 -5.28 -1.79
N VAL A 239 -21.61 -5.99 -1.03
CA VAL A 239 -21.46 -7.44 -1.15
C VAL A 239 -22.76 -8.16 -0.75
N PHE A 240 -23.45 -7.68 0.29
CA PHE A 240 -24.77 -8.17 0.66
C PHE A 240 -25.78 -8.09 -0.50
N TYR A 241 -25.72 -7.03 -1.31
CA TYR A 241 -26.55 -6.87 -2.52
C TYR A 241 -26.03 -7.63 -3.75
N GLY A 242 -25.06 -8.53 -3.58
CA GLY A 242 -24.59 -9.43 -4.63
C GLY A 242 -23.49 -8.84 -5.51
N ARG A 243 -22.82 -7.75 -5.08
CA ARG A 243 -21.64 -7.23 -5.78
C ARG A 243 -20.41 -8.07 -5.45
N GLU A 244 -19.51 -8.18 -6.44
CA GLU A 244 -18.27 -8.95 -6.29
C GLU A 244 -17.30 -8.26 -5.30
N PRO A 245 -16.79 -8.94 -4.26
CA PRO A 245 -15.95 -8.34 -3.23
C PRO A 245 -14.70 -7.61 -3.77
N THR A 246 -14.01 -8.17 -4.76
CA THR A 246 -12.80 -7.58 -5.34
C THR A 246 -13.05 -6.21 -5.96
N THR A 247 -14.15 -6.09 -6.72
CA THR A 247 -14.50 -4.82 -7.38
C THR A 247 -15.04 -3.79 -6.38
N VAL A 248 -15.73 -4.25 -5.33
CA VAL A 248 -16.13 -3.38 -4.20
C VAL A 248 -14.90 -2.85 -3.44
N ALA A 249 -13.90 -3.71 -3.19
CA ALA A 249 -12.65 -3.28 -2.58
C ALA A 249 -11.87 -2.29 -3.46
N ALA A 250 -11.84 -2.49 -4.78
CA ALA A 250 -11.26 -1.51 -5.70
C ALA A 250 -11.98 -0.15 -5.64
N ASP A 251 -13.32 -0.16 -5.53
CA ASP A 251 -14.09 1.08 -5.32
C ASP A 251 -13.79 1.75 -3.97
N ALA A 252 -13.59 0.98 -2.90
CA ALA A 252 -13.16 1.52 -1.61
C ALA A 252 -11.77 2.16 -1.70
N LEU A 253 -10.83 1.53 -2.41
CA LEU A 253 -9.50 2.11 -2.68
C LEU A 253 -9.59 3.42 -3.47
N ARG A 254 -10.46 3.49 -4.47
CA ARG A 254 -10.73 4.73 -5.20
C ARG A 254 -11.19 5.85 -4.27
N VAL A 255 -12.19 5.59 -3.43
CA VAL A 255 -12.70 6.60 -2.48
C VAL A 255 -11.60 7.00 -1.50
N PHE A 256 -10.81 6.05 -1.01
CA PHE A 256 -9.69 6.30 -0.11
C PHE A 256 -8.60 7.17 -0.73
N VAL A 257 -8.18 6.92 -1.98
CA VAL A 257 -7.21 7.77 -2.68
C VAL A 257 -7.77 9.19 -2.83
N GLY A 258 -9.06 9.30 -3.19
CA GLY A 258 -9.74 10.59 -3.28
C GLY A 258 -9.77 11.34 -1.94
N TYR A 259 -10.14 10.64 -0.86
CA TYR A 259 -10.08 11.15 0.51
C TYR A 259 -8.67 11.60 0.86
N ARG A 260 -7.63 10.80 0.59
CA ARG A 260 -6.25 11.15 1.00
C ARG A 260 -5.75 12.39 0.29
N PHE A 261 -6.07 12.55 -0.99
CA PHE A 261 -5.74 13.76 -1.74
C PHE A 261 -6.40 14.99 -1.11
N LEU A 262 -7.69 14.89 -0.75
CA LEU A 262 -8.40 15.99 -0.09
C LEU A 262 -7.89 16.27 1.31
N GLN A 263 -7.61 15.23 2.10
CA GLN A 263 -7.07 15.36 3.45
C GLN A 263 -5.73 16.10 3.43
N GLU A 264 -4.80 15.70 2.56
CA GLU A 264 -3.49 16.36 2.44
C GLU A 264 -3.58 17.79 1.92
N ILE A 265 -4.61 18.12 1.14
CA ILE A 265 -4.88 19.51 0.71
C ILE A 265 -5.46 20.34 1.87
N VAL A 266 -6.47 19.82 2.56
CA VAL A 266 -7.31 20.64 3.45
C VAL A 266 -6.76 20.69 4.87
N VAL A 267 -6.16 19.60 5.34
CA VAL A 267 -5.81 19.42 6.76
C VAL A 267 -4.33 19.66 7.02
N ARG A 268 -3.47 19.45 6.02
CA ARG A 268 -2.03 19.53 6.23
C ARG A 268 -1.51 20.94 6.02
N SER A 269 -1.00 21.53 7.09
CA SER A 269 -0.38 22.86 7.12
C SER A 269 1.14 22.83 6.92
N GLU A 270 1.80 21.69 7.17
CA GLU A 270 3.26 21.57 7.12
C GLU A 270 3.72 20.65 5.97
N PRO A 271 4.49 21.16 5.00
CA PRO A 271 5.02 20.36 3.90
C PRO A 271 6.21 19.51 4.37
N GLY A 272 6.56 18.49 3.60
CA GLY A 272 7.76 17.69 3.85
C GLY A 272 8.04 16.67 2.76
N ALA A 273 9.27 16.19 2.68
CA ALA A 273 9.66 15.12 1.74
C ALA A 273 8.89 13.80 1.98
N ASN A 274 8.30 13.64 3.17
CA ASN A 274 7.45 12.51 3.51
C ASN A 274 5.95 12.73 3.22
N ALA A 275 5.57 13.87 2.63
CA ALA A 275 4.20 14.36 2.47
C ALA A 275 3.71 14.32 1.01
N LEU A 276 2.46 14.73 0.80
CA LEU A 276 2.09 15.38 -0.47
C LEU A 276 2.23 16.90 -0.28
N PRO A 277 2.40 17.70 -1.34
CA PRO A 277 2.66 19.13 -1.21
C PRO A 277 1.58 19.87 -0.40
N GLY A 278 0.29 19.56 -0.57
CA GLY A 278 -0.74 20.25 0.22
C GLY A 278 -0.96 21.71 -0.20
N TRP A 279 -1.61 22.50 0.66
CA TRP A 279 -1.77 23.96 0.54
C TRP A 279 -0.68 24.77 1.26
N ALA A 280 0.44 24.14 1.62
CA ALA A 280 1.54 24.87 2.24
C ALA A 280 2.00 26.02 1.34
N ASP A 281 2.39 27.13 1.96
CA ASP A 281 2.80 28.32 1.23
C ASP A 281 4.08 28.07 0.41
N ALA A 282 4.34 28.98 -0.53
CA ALA A 282 5.46 28.83 -1.44
C ALA A 282 6.82 28.85 -0.70
N GLU A 283 6.92 29.53 0.44
CA GLU A 283 8.15 29.63 1.22
C GLU A 283 8.47 28.29 1.89
N ALA A 284 7.50 27.71 2.59
CA ALA A 284 7.64 26.41 3.24
C ALA A 284 7.93 25.29 2.22
N GLN A 285 7.32 25.35 1.04
CA GLN A 285 7.60 24.42 -0.05
C GLN A 285 8.99 24.62 -0.64
N THR A 286 9.43 25.86 -0.80
CA THR A 286 10.78 26.18 -1.28
C THR A 286 11.82 25.53 -0.36
N ALA A 287 11.69 25.68 0.95
CA ALA A 287 12.61 25.07 1.91
C ALA A 287 12.67 23.53 1.80
N VAL A 288 11.52 22.88 1.60
CA VAL A 288 11.48 21.42 1.39
C VAL A 288 12.18 21.02 0.10
N PHE A 289 11.89 21.70 -1.01
CA PHE A 289 12.49 21.39 -2.30
C PHE A 289 13.98 21.75 -2.40
N GLU A 290 14.45 22.75 -1.66
CA GLU A 290 15.88 23.05 -1.53
C GLU A 290 16.62 21.91 -0.84
N GLY A 291 16.09 21.41 0.28
CA GLY A 291 16.66 20.25 0.97
C GLY A 291 16.66 19.01 0.09
N ILE A 292 15.55 18.77 -0.61
CA ILE A 292 15.45 17.66 -1.57
C ILE A 292 16.49 17.82 -2.70
N ALA A 293 16.64 19.00 -3.30
CA ALA A 293 17.58 19.23 -4.40
C ALA A 293 19.02 18.89 -4.00
N GLN A 294 19.42 19.31 -2.78
CA GLN A 294 20.76 19.02 -2.24
C GLN A 294 21.02 17.52 -2.06
N ALA A 295 19.99 16.75 -1.73
CA ALA A 295 20.05 15.32 -1.49
C ALA A 295 19.62 14.45 -2.68
N HIS A 296 19.31 15.06 -3.83
CA HIS A 296 18.83 14.33 -5.01
C HIS A 296 19.98 13.93 -5.94
N VAL A 297 19.71 12.96 -6.83
CA VAL A 297 20.62 12.66 -7.95
C VAL A 297 20.76 13.87 -8.90
N PRO A 298 21.95 14.11 -9.48
CA PRO A 298 22.25 15.37 -10.18
C PRO A 298 21.27 15.78 -11.29
N PRO A 299 20.77 14.87 -12.15
CA PRO A 299 19.83 15.27 -13.20
C PRO A 299 18.50 15.80 -12.65
N VAL A 300 18.02 15.25 -11.54
CA VAL A 300 16.76 15.67 -10.91
C VAL A 300 16.98 16.91 -10.06
N ALA A 301 18.09 16.99 -9.32
CA ALA A 301 18.49 18.21 -8.60
C ALA A 301 18.49 19.43 -9.53
N ALA A 302 19.09 19.30 -10.72
CA ALA A 302 19.09 20.34 -11.74
C ALA A 302 17.68 20.72 -12.21
N ILE A 303 16.76 19.76 -12.37
CA ILE A 303 15.36 20.05 -12.71
C ILE A 303 14.68 20.84 -11.58
N ILE A 304 14.91 20.45 -10.33
CA ILE A 304 14.34 21.13 -9.17
C ILE A 304 14.86 22.58 -9.12
N GLU A 305 16.17 22.78 -9.22
CA GLU A 305 16.82 24.08 -9.16
C GLU A 305 16.44 25.01 -10.33
N LEU A 306 16.30 24.46 -11.54
CA LEU A 306 16.08 25.27 -12.74
C LEU A 306 14.61 25.47 -13.11
N ALA A 307 13.72 24.55 -12.71
CA ALA A 307 12.32 24.57 -13.13
C ALA A 307 11.31 24.59 -11.98
N ILE A 308 11.63 24.01 -10.82
CA ILE A 308 10.70 23.94 -9.68
C ILE A 308 10.86 25.15 -8.76
N LEU A 309 12.06 25.35 -8.20
CA LEU A 309 12.33 26.43 -7.24
C LEU A 309 12.02 27.83 -7.80
N PRO A 310 12.43 28.20 -9.03
CA PRO A 310 12.18 29.54 -9.56
C PRO A 310 10.70 29.86 -9.77
N ALA A 311 9.86 28.82 -9.87
CA ALA A 311 8.42 28.94 -10.14
C ALA A 311 7.57 28.33 -9.01
N MET A 312 8.10 28.23 -7.78
CA MET A 312 7.46 27.49 -6.69
C MET A 312 6.01 27.92 -6.45
N GLY A 313 5.72 29.24 -6.45
CA GLY A 313 4.35 29.73 -6.30
C GLY A 313 3.38 29.21 -7.36
N GLY A 314 3.84 29.04 -8.60
CA GLY A 314 3.04 28.41 -9.66
C GLY A 314 2.84 26.91 -9.44
N TRP A 315 3.88 26.22 -8.98
CA TRP A 315 3.82 24.80 -8.67
C TRP A 315 2.90 24.48 -7.48
N VAL A 316 2.90 25.29 -6.42
CA VAL A 316 1.96 25.13 -5.28
C VAL A 316 0.52 25.17 -5.77
N VAL A 317 0.18 26.14 -6.62
CA VAL A 317 -1.16 26.24 -7.20
C VAL A 317 -1.47 25.03 -8.10
N ALA A 318 -0.51 24.61 -8.92
CA ALA A 318 -0.68 23.43 -9.78
C ALA A 318 -0.91 22.14 -8.97
N PHE A 319 -0.12 21.92 -7.91
CA PHE A 319 -0.28 20.79 -6.99
C PHE A 319 -1.66 20.82 -6.32
N ALA A 320 -2.07 21.98 -5.80
CA ALA A 320 -3.38 22.15 -5.16
C ALA A 320 -4.53 21.85 -6.13
N ILE A 321 -4.47 22.35 -7.37
CA ILE A 321 -5.50 22.10 -8.39
C ILE A 321 -5.57 20.61 -8.74
N VAL A 322 -4.44 19.98 -9.04
CA VAL A 322 -4.40 18.57 -9.43
C VAL A 322 -4.92 17.69 -8.29
N GLN A 323 -4.40 17.87 -7.08
CA GLN A 323 -4.77 17.05 -5.94
C GLN A 323 -6.24 17.25 -5.54
N THR A 324 -6.75 18.49 -5.57
CA THR A 324 -8.18 18.77 -5.29
C THR A 324 -9.09 18.19 -6.37
N ALA A 325 -8.82 18.46 -7.64
CA ALA A 325 -9.69 18.03 -8.75
C ALA A 325 -9.72 16.50 -8.88
N VAL A 326 -8.54 15.85 -8.80
CA VAL A 326 -8.42 14.39 -8.82
C VAL A 326 -9.03 13.80 -7.55
N GLY A 327 -8.83 14.42 -6.39
CA GLY A 327 -9.41 14.00 -5.11
C GLY A 327 -10.93 13.94 -5.15
N ILE A 328 -11.59 15.03 -5.57
CA ILE A 328 -13.05 15.09 -5.73
C ILE A 328 -13.52 14.07 -6.78
N ALA A 329 -12.88 14.03 -7.95
CA ALA A 329 -13.28 13.15 -9.04
C ALA A 329 -13.19 11.66 -8.63
N LEU A 330 -12.13 11.27 -7.91
CA LEU A 330 -12.00 9.93 -7.36
C LEU A 330 -12.99 9.67 -6.24
N LEU A 331 -13.31 10.63 -5.36
CA LEU A 331 -14.29 10.45 -4.29
C LEU A 331 -15.69 10.13 -4.85
N VAL A 332 -16.18 10.94 -5.79
CA VAL A 332 -17.51 10.77 -6.40
C VAL A 332 -17.55 9.73 -7.53
N GLY A 333 -16.38 9.34 -8.04
CA GLY A 333 -16.25 8.36 -9.11
C GLY A 333 -16.65 8.93 -10.47
N TYR A 334 -16.22 10.16 -10.74
CA TYR A 334 -16.41 10.83 -12.02
C TYR A 334 -15.17 10.64 -12.90
N ARG A 335 -15.35 10.00 -14.06
CA ARG A 335 -14.24 9.69 -14.98
C ARG A 335 -13.09 8.99 -14.25
N THR A 336 -13.43 8.01 -13.44
CA THR A 336 -12.57 7.27 -12.51
C THR A 336 -11.25 6.86 -13.15
N ARG A 337 -11.28 6.35 -14.39
CA ARG A 337 -10.05 5.95 -15.10
C ARG A 337 -9.13 7.13 -15.40
N ILE A 338 -9.67 8.26 -15.86
CA ILE A 338 -8.87 9.46 -16.17
C ILE A 338 -8.32 10.04 -14.87
N ALA A 339 -9.17 10.18 -13.85
CA ALA A 339 -8.76 10.69 -12.54
C ALA A 339 -7.71 9.77 -11.89
N GLY A 340 -7.89 8.46 -11.97
CA GLY A 340 -6.94 7.47 -11.46
C GLY A 340 -5.61 7.52 -12.21
N THR A 341 -5.62 7.58 -13.55
CA THR A 341 -4.38 7.75 -14.33
C THR A 341 -3.68 9.06 -13.99
N ALA A 342 -4.43 10.15 -13.82
CA ALA A 342 -3.88 11.43 -13.38
C ALA A 342 -3.25 11.31 -11.98
N ALA A 343 -3.89 10.60 -11.03
CA ALA A 343 -3.33 10.31 -9.72
C ALA A 343 -2.02 9.51 -9.81
N VAL A 344 -1.99 8.45 -10.63
CA VAL A 344 -0.79 7.63 -10.84
C VAL A 344 0.35 8.47 -11.41
N GLY A 345 0.09 9.27 -12.44
CA GLY A 345 1.08 10.17 -13.05
C GLY A 345 1.60 11.21 -12.07
N TYR A 346 0.69 11.83 -11.31
CA TYR A 346 1.03 12.80 -10.27
C TYR A 346 1.90 12.20 -9.17
N LEU A 347 1.53 11.05 -8.61
CA LEU A 347 2.29 10.37 -7.57
C LEU A 347 3.65 9.87 -8.07
N THR A 348 3.74 9.45 -9.33
CA THR A 348 5.02 9.08 -9.96
C THR A 348 5.93 10.30 -10.07
N LEU A 349 5.39 11.44 -10.52
CA LEU A 349 6.14 12.69 -10.63
C LEU A 349 6.63 13.16 -9.26
N LEU A 350 5.76 13.18 -8.25
CA LEU A 350 6.14 13.57 -6.89
C LEU A 350 7.21 12.63 -6.30
N THR A 351 7.09 11.33 -6.52
CA THR A 351 8.11 10.36 -6.10
C THR A 351 9.43 10.63 -6.82
N ALA A 352 9.41 10.91 -8.13
CA ALA A 352 10.60 11.24 -8.91
C ALA A 352 11.25 12.55 -8.47
N LEU A 353 10.47 13.49 -7.96
CA LEU A 353 10.95 14.77 -7.44
C LEU A 353 11.46 14.69 -6.00
N GLY A 354 11.38 13.56 -5.30
CA GLY A 354 11.88 13.44 -3.92
C GLY A 354 10.84 13.39 -2.81
N LEU A 355 9.54 13.32 -3.13
CA LEU A 355 8.50 13.07 -2.13
C LEU A 355 8.32 11.56 -1.91
N VAL A 356 9.18 10.99 -1.08
CA VAL A 356 9.53 9.56 -1.09
C VAL A 356 8.75 8.67 -0.12
N ARG A 357 7.82 9.22 0.67
CA ARG A 357 7.04 8.43 1.63
C ARG A 357 5.57 8.32 1.25
N LEU A 358 4.83 9.42 1.38
CA LEU A 358 3.38 9.38 1.20
C LEU A 358 2.97 9.10 -0.25
N ALA A 359 3.69 9.65 -1.23
CA ALA A 359 3.34 9.42 -2.63
C ALA A 359 3.43 7.93 -3.04
N PRO A 360 4.53 7.21 -2.75
CA PRO A 360 4.60 5.76 -2.94
C PRO A 360 3.53 4.96 -2.19
N LEU A 361 3.11 5.40 -1.00
CA LEU A 361 2.11 4.67 -0.22
C LEU A 361 0.71 4.72 -0.83
N VAL A 362 0.35 5.84 -1.43
CA VAL A 362 -0.92 5.99 -2.12
C VAL A 362 -0.85 5.37 -3.53
N PHE A 363 0.34 5.18 -4.08
CA PHE A 363 0.58 4.76 -5.46
C PHE A 363 -0.10 3.45 -5.85
N ALA A 364 0.06 2.38 -5.06
CA ALA A 364 -0.57 1.09 -5.37
C ALA A 364 -2.10 1.17 -5.37
N SER A 365 -2.67 1.91 -4.40
CA SER A 365 -4.11 2.16 -4.32
C SER A 365 -4.60 2.99 -5.52
N ALA A 366 -3.82 3.97 -5.97
CA ALA A 366 -4.11 4.77 -7.15
C ALA A 366 -4.07 3.93 -8.44
N ILE A 367 -3.15 2.98 -8.58
CA ILE A 367 -3.13 2.04 -9.70
C ILE A 367 -4.39 1.17 -9.70
N VAL A 368 -4.79 0.62 -8.55
CA VAL A 368 -6.05 -0.14 -8.46
C VAL A 368 -7.26 0.74 -8.80
N ALA A 369 -7.29 1.99 -8.32
CA ALA A 369 -8.34 2.94 -8.66
C ALA A 369 -8.39 3.24 -10.18
N ALA A 370 -7.23 3.40 -10.82
CA ALA A 370 -7.13 3.66 -12.25
C ALA A 370 -7.54 2.45 -13.12
N THR A 371 -7.32 1.23 -12.62
CA THR A 371 -7.35 0.00 -13.43
C THR A 371 -8.47 -0.98 -13.10
N LEU A 372 -9.09 -0.90 -11.92
CA LEU A 372 -10.13 -1.84 -11.47
C LEU A 372 -11.41 -1.18 -10.89
N ALA A 373 -11.38 0.11 -10.54
CA ALA A 373 -12.49 0.78 -9.85
C ALA A 373 -13.50 1.46 -10.79
N GLY A 374 -14.54 2.06 -10.20
CA GLY A 374 -15.57 2.87 -10.85
C GLY A 374 -16.88 2.14 -11.15
N ARG A 375 -17.18 1.03 -10.46
CA ARG A 375 -18.23 0.07 -10.87
C ARG A 375 -19.53 0.13 -10.08
N HIS A 376 -19.47 0.53 -8.82
CA HIS A 376 -20.62 0.49 -7.92
C HIS A 376 -21.00 1.89 -7.46
N ALA A 377 -20.30 2.42 -6.45
CA ALA A 377 -20.61 3.70 -5.82
C ALA A 377 -19.99 4.89 -6.59
N SER A 378 -20.27 5.00 -7.89
CA SER A 378 -19.64 6.00 -8.76
C SER A 378 -20.64 6.68 -9.70
N LEU A 379 -20.38 7.95 -10.02
CA LEU A 379 -21.10 8.65 -11.09
C LEU A 379 -20.89 7.97 -12.47
N ASP A 380 -19.75 7.32 -12.67
CA ASP A 380 -19.50 6.51 -13.88
C ASP A 380 -20.48 5.34 -14.02
N ALA A 381 -20.79 4.64 -12.93
CA ALA A 381 -21.74 3.53 -12.92
C ALA A 381 -23.17 4.04 -13.17
N ILE A 382 -23.56 5.17 -12.55
CA ILE A 382 -24.85 5.82 -12.79
C ILE A 382 -24.99 6.25 -14.26
N ALA A 383 -23.90 6.77 -14.85
CA ALA A 383 -23.86 7.15 -16.26
C ALA A 383 -23.78 5.96 -17.23
N GLY A 384 -23.83 4.71 -16.73
CA GLY A 384 -23.80 3.50 -17.56
C GLY A 384 -22.48 3.26 -18.28
N ARG A 385 -21.36 3.85 -17.81
CA ARG A 385 -20.05 3.68 -18.45
C ARG A 385 -19.54 2.26 -18.22
N THR A 386 -19.29 1.54 -19.31
CA THR A 386 -18.71 0.19 -19.24
C THR A 386 -17.23 0.26 -18.86
N TYR A 387 -16.85 -0.51 -17.84
CA TYR A 387 -15.49 -0.51 -17.33
C TYR A 387 -14.72 -1.76 -17.75
N HIS A 388 -13.66 -1.56 -18.54
CA HIS A 388 -12.71 -2.61 -18.90
C HIS A 388 -11.31 -2.24 -18.40
N PRO A 389 -10.70 -3.06 -17.53
CA PRO A 389 -9.31 -2.89 -17.13
C PRO A 389 -8.39 -2.79 -18.36
N PRO A 390 -7.38 -1.89 -18.34
CA PRO A 390 -6.41 -1.82 -19.41
C PRO A 390 -5.66 -3.14 -19.54
N GLN A 391 -5.46 -3.60 -20.77
CA GLN A 391 -4.60 -4.74 -21.04
C GLN A 391 -3.14 -4.32 -20.85
N LEU A 392 -2.39 -5.11 -20.08
CA LEU A 392 -0.98 -4.89 -19.87
C LEU A 392 -0.19 -5.66 -20.94
N SER A 393 0.66 -4.95 -21.69
CA SER A 393 1.44 -5.56 -22.76
C SER A 393 2.63 -6.35 -22.19
N PRO A 394 2.85 -7.61 -22.62
CA PRO A 394 3.97 -8.40 -22.14
C PRO A 394 5.34 -7.84 -22.51
N ASN A 395 5.38 -7.06 -23.60
CA ASN A 395 6.59 -6.40 -24.09
C ASN A 395 7.14 -5.36 -23.10
N VAL A 396 6.35 -4.94 -22.10
CA VAL A 396 6.79 -4.00 -21.05
C VAL A 396 7.61 -4.71 -19.97
N SER A 397 7.51 -6.04 -19.84
CA SER A 397 8.11 -6.78 -18.73
C SER A 397 9.63 -6.65 -18.66
N VAL A 398 10.33 -6.92 -19.77
CA VAL A 398 11.80 -6.86 -19.83
C VAL A 398 12.32 -5.43 -19.66
N PRO A 399 11.82 -4.41 -20.41
CA PRO A 399 12.24 -3.03 -20.19
C PRO A 399 12.01 -2.56 -18.75
N ALA A 400 10.86 -2.89 -18.15
CA ALA A 400 10.56 -2.53 -16.78
C ALA A 400 11.50 -3.24 -15.78
N ALA A 401 11.82 -4.52 -15.99
CA ALA A 401 12.77 -5.24 -15.15
C ALA A 401 14.17 -4.62 -15.22
N VAL A 402 14.68 -4.35 -16.44
CA VAL A 402 16.00 -3.76 -16.65
C VAL A 402 16.08 -2.38 -16.01
N ALA A 403 15.09 -1.52 -16.26
CA ALA A 403 15.05 -0.19 -15.67
C ALA A 403 14.90 -0.25 -14.14
N GLY A 404 14.03 -1.12 -13.61
CA GLY A 404 13.87 -1.31 -12.17
C GLY A 404 15.15 -1.76 -11.47
N ILE A 405 15.85 -2.76 -12.04
CA ILE A 405 17.13 -3.23 -11.52
C ILE A 405 18.19 -2.13 -11.58
N ALA A 406 18.25 -1.36 -12.67
CA ALA A 406 19.21 -0.26 -12.82
C ALA A 406 18.99 0.85 -11.78
N LEU A 407 17.74 1.20 -11.48
CA LEU A 407 17.41 2.18 -10.45
C LEU A 407 17.75 1.66 -9.04
N LEU A 408 17.41 0.41 -8.74
CA LEU A 408 17.74 -0.22 -7.44
C LEU A 408 19.26 -0.35 -7.25
N GLY A 409 19.99 -0.73 -8.31
CA GLY A 409 21.45 -0.80 -8.30
C GLY A 409 22.09 0.58 -8.09
N SER A 410 21.58 1.60 -8.76
CA SER A 410 22.01 3.00 -8.56
C SER A 410 21.75 3.47 -7.14
N ALA A 411 20.56 3.18 -6.57
CA ALA A 411 20.24 3.52 -5.19
C ALA A 411 21.17 2.83 -4.19
N ALA A 412 21.46 1.54 -4.41
CA ALA A 412 22.38 0.77 -3.57
C ALA A 412 23.82 1.33 -3.64
N ALA A 413 24.27 1.77 -4.82
CA ALA A 413 25.58 2.38 -5.00
C ALA A 413 25.72 3.75 -4.32
N LEU A 414 24.64 4.53 -4.27
CA LEU A 414 24.59 5.81 -3.55
C LEU A 414 24.56 5.62 -2.02
N GLY A 415 24.05 4.47 -1.56
CA GLY A 415 23.78 4.24 -0.15
C GLY A 415 22.52 4.96 0.32
N ILE A 416 21.95 4.45 1.40
CA ILE A 416 20.85 5.10 2.11
C ILE A 416 21.26 5.06 3.57
N ASP A 417 21.45 6.23 4.17
CA ASP A 417 21.64 6.34 5.61
C ASP A 417 20.26 6.16 6.28
N PRO A 418 20.03 5.05 7.00
CA PRO A 418 18.74 4.76 7.61
C PRO A 418 18.45 5.66 8.82
N THR A 419 19.45 6.40 9.32
CA THR A 419 19.31 7.33 10.45
C THR A 419 19.00 8.76 10.00
N ALA A 420 19.21 9.07 8.72
CA ALA A 420 18.98 10.39 8.15
C ALA A 420 17.50 10.69 7.90
N GLY A 421 17.14 11.97 7.84
CA GLY A 421 15.77 12.38 7.50
C GLY A 421 15.43 12.06 6.05
N TYR A 422 14.15 11.88 5.72
CA TYR A 422 13.73 11.60 4.34
C TYR A 422 14.16 12.67 3.32
N GLY A 423 14.37 13.92 3.77
CA GLY A 423 14.91 14.99 2.94
C GLY A 423 16.36 14.73 2.53
N ASP A 424 17.17 14.13 3.41
CA ASP A 424 18.62 13.93 3.23
C ASP A 424 18.95 12.70 2.38
N VAL A 425 17.98 11.79 2.22
CA VAL A 425 18.10 10.57 1.39
C VAL A 425 17.12 10.56 0.21
N ALA A 426 16.55 11.72 -0.13
CA ALA A 426 15.50 11.83 -1.13
C ALA A 426 15.90 11.18 -2.47
N GLY A 427 17.11 11.43 -2.96
CA GLY A 427 17.57 10.89 -4.25
C GLY A 427 17.59 9.37 -4.31
N SER A 428 18.25 8.73 -3.34
CA SER A 428 18.39 7.27 -3.32
C SER A 428 17.06 6.58 -3.04
N VAL A 429 16.21 7.14 -2.16
CA VAL A 429 14.88 6.57 -1.89
C VAL A 429 13.94 6.74 -3.09
N SER A 430 13.96 7.87 -3.81
CA SER A 430 13.17 8.06 -5.05
C SER A 430 13.46 6.97 -6.08
N LEU A 431 14.74 6.64 -6.27
CA LEU A 431 15.17 5.57 -7.17
C LEU A 431 14.63 4.21 -6.72
N VAL A 432 14.66 3.91 -5.42
CA VAL A 432 14.09 2.67 -4.87
C VAL A 432 12.60 2.58 -5.15
N MET A 433 11.84 3.64 -4.86
CA MET A 433 10.38 3.64 -4.99
C MET A 433 9.92 3.50 -6.43
N ILE A 434 10.58 4.19 -7.37
CA ILE A 434 10.32 4.03 -8.81
C ILE A 434 10.77 2.65 -9.27
N GLY A 435 11.92 2.18 -8.80
CA GLY A 435 12.43 0.83 -9.05
C GLY A 435 11.42 -0.24 -8.67
N PHE A 436 10.82 -0.15 -7.48
CA PHE A 436 9.77 -1.05 -7.02
C PHE A 436 8.54 -1.03 -7.91
N GLY A 437 8.10 0.16 -8.34
CA GLY A 437 7.01 0.29 -9.30
C GLY A 437 7.31 -0.44 -10.61
N LEU A 438 8.53 -0.30 -11.14
CA LEU A 438 8.96 -0.98 -12.36
C LEU A 438 9.13 -2.49 -12.20
N ILE A 439 9.65 -2.97 -11.07
CA ILE A 439 9.74 -4.40 -10.77
C ILE A 439 8.34 -5.03 -10.62
N ALA A 440 7.44 -4.36 -9.90
CA ALA A 440 6.05 -4.80 -9.78
C ALA A 440 5.36 -4.84 -11.16
N LEU A 441 5.61 -3.84 -12.02
CA LEU A 441 5.12 -3.81 -13.40
C LEU A 441 5.70 -4.95 -14.24
N ALA A 442 7.00 -5.23 -14.09
CA ALA A 442 7.68 -6.31 -14.81
C ALA A 442 7.10 -7.69 -14.48
N ILE A 443 6.87 -7.95 -13.19
CA ILE A 443 6.26 -9.20 -12.72
C ILE A 443 4.82 -9.30 -13.20
N ALA A 444 4.02 -8.23 -13.03
CA ALA A 444 2.63 -8.17 -13.46
C ALA A 444 2.43 -8.37 -14.97
N SER A 445 3.37 -7.90 -15.79
CA SER A 445 3.32 -8.01 -17.26
C SER A 445 3.96 -9.29 -17.81
N SER A 446 4.49 -10.18 -16.97
CA SER A 446 5.20 -11.36 -17.48
C SER A 446 4.24 -12.50 -17.88
N ASP A 447 4.25 -12.88 -19.16
CA ASP A 447 3.48 -14.02 -19.69
C ASP A 447 3.85 -15.36 -19.05
N ARG A 448 5.01 -15.43 -18.40
CA ARG A 448 5.52 -16.65 -17.74
C ARG A 448 4.73 -17.05 -16.49
N LEU A 449 3.82 -16.18 -16.03
CA LEU A 449 3.01 -16.39 -14.85
C LEU A 449 1.51 -16.55 -15.19
N GLU A 450 1.15 -16.71 -16.47
CA GLU A 450 -0.14 -17.29 -16.82
C GLU A 450 -0.28 -18.60 -16.06
N PRO A 451 -1.37 -18.82 -15.31
CA PRO A 451 -1.61 -20.12 -14.72
C PRO A 451 -1.64 -21.12 -15.88
N ALA A 452 -0.81 -22.16 -15.78
CA ALA A 452 -0.83 -23.33 -16.67
C ALA A 452 -2.25 -23.94 -16.85
N ALA A 453 -3.23 -23.48 -16.07
CA ALA A 453 -4.66 -23.64 -16.26
C ALA A 453 -5.13 -23.37 -17.70
N HIS A 454 -4.72 -22.27 -18.34
CA HIS A 454 -5.24 -21.97 -19.69
C HIS A 454 -4.62 -22.88 -20.77
N ARG A 455 -3.37 -23.33 -20.58
CA ARG A 455 -2.69 -24.22 -21.52
C ARG A 455 -3.17 -25.67 -21.42
N LEU A 456 -3.58 -26.13 -20.24
CA LEU A 456 -4.08 -27.49 -20.07
C LEU A 456 -5.55 -27.64 -20.49
N GLU A 457 -6.40 -26.64 -20.24
CA GLU A 457 -7.80 -26.64 -20.72
C GLU A 457 -7.89 -26.50 -22.25
N THR A 458 -7.02 -25.70 -22.87
CA THR A 458 -6.95 -25.62 -24.34
C THR A 458 -6.36 -26.88 -24.97
N SER A 459 -5.34 -27.50 -24.35
CA SER A 459 -4.78 -28.77 -24.83
C SER A 459 -5.70 -29.99 -24.63
N GLY A 460 -6.66 -29.90 -23.72
CA GLY A 460 -7.66 -30.95 -23.46
C GLY A 460 -8.87 -30.90 -24.41
N SER A 461 -9.18 -29.74 -25.00
CA SER A 461 -10.31 -29.60 -25.93
C SER A 461 -9.98 -29.99 -27.38
N SER A 462 -8.70 -30.14 -27.72
CA SER A 462 -8.28 -30.55 -29.08
C SER A 462 -8.06 -32.07 -29.22
N ALA A 463 -8.44 -32.88 -28.23
CA ALA A 463 -8.16 -34.31 -28.19
C ALA A 463 -9.43 -35.20 -28.17
N SER A 464 -10.61 -34.65 -28.49
CA SER A 464 -11.88 -35.41 -28.48
C SER A 464 -12.67 -35.37 -29.80
N ASP A 465 -12.03 -35.01 -30.92
CA ASP A 465 -12.64 -35.05 -32.25
C ASP A 465 -11.89 -36.02 -33.19
N ASP A 466 -11.62 -37.25 -32.73
CA ASP A 466 -11.35 -38.42 -33.58
C ASP A 466 -12.14 -39.64 -33.10
#